data_AF-M3F554-F1
#
_entry.id   AF-M3F554-F1
#
_cell.length_a   1.000
_cell.length_b   1.000
_cell.length_c   1.000
_cell.angle_alpha   90.00
_cell.angle_beta   90.00
_cell.angle_gamma   90.00
#
_symmetry.space_group_name_H-M   'P 1'
#
loop_
_entity.id
_entity.type
_entity.pdbx_description
1 polymer ?
#
loop_
_entity_poly.entity_id
_entity_poly.type
_entity_poly.pdbx_seq_one_letter_code
_entity_poly.pdbx_strand_id
1 'polypeptide(L)' 'MGEEQAKIHALNKIISIIDEKASIYKNERKSMPSARAIAEKKLILDLIDDGMKLAKTIQPKPTDLIQDLEKLNKQFMNL' A
#
# COMPACT_ATOMS: atom_id res chain seq x y z
N MET A 1 -11.50 5.51 22.81
CA MET A 1 -10.47 4.46 22.63
C MET A 1 -10.76 3.50 21.47
N GLY A 2 -12.03 3.21 21.12
CA GLY A 2 -12.34 2.26 20.03
C GLY A 2 -12.09 2.75 18.60
N GLU A 3 -12.27 4.04 18.31
CA GLU A 3 -12.11 4.58 16.94
C GLU A 3 -10.66 4.51 16.46
N GLU A 4 -9.70 4.83 17.34
CA GLU A 4 -8.28 4.81 17.01
C GLU A 4 -7.78 3.39 16.74
N GLN A 5 -8.22 2.42 17.56
CA GLN A 5 -7.92 1.01 17.35
C GLN A 5 -8.51 0.49 16.03
N ALA A 6 -9.71 0.95 15.66
CA ALA A 6 -10.32 0.61 14.37
C ALA A 6 -9.50 1.17 13.19
N LYS A 7 -9.00 2.41 13.30
CA LYS A 7 -8.10 3.01 12.29
C LYS A 7 -6.79 2.23 12.17
N ILE A 8 -6.17 1.87 13.28
CA ILE A 8 -4.93 1.06 13.30
C ILE A 8 -5.18 -0.31 12.68
N HIS A 9 -6.29 -0.98 13.02
CA HIS A 9 -6.62 -2.27 12.44
C HIS A 9 -6.87 -2.19 10.93
N ALA A 10 -7.61 -1.16 10.49
CA ALA A 10 -7.85 -0.91 9.07
C ALA A 10 -6.53 -0.62 8.32
N LEU A 11 -5.64 0.17 8.92
CA LEU A 11 -4.32 0.46 8.37
C LEU A 11 -3.50 -0.82 8.22
N ASN A 12 -3.40 -1.64 9.27
CA ASN A 12 -2.68 -2.91 9.21
C ASN A 12 -3.24 -3.84 8.13
N LYS A 13 -4.56 -3.85 7.94
CA LYS A 13 -5.19 -4.61 6.86
C LYS A 13 -4.80 -4.09 5.48
N ILE A 14 -4.78 -2.76 5.28
CA ILE A 14 -4.31 -2.15 4.02
C ILE A 14 -2.85 -2.53 3.75
N ILE A 15 -1.97 -2.42 4.75
CA ILE A 15 -0.55 -2.80 4.61
C ILE A 15 -0.40 -4.27 4.20
N SER A 16 -1.13 -5.17 4.86
CA SER A 16 -1.08 -6.60 4.50
C SER A 16 -1.49 -6.87 3.05
N ILE A 17 -2.49 -6.14 2.54
CA ILE A 17 -2.95 -6.29 1.15
C ILE A 17 -1.90 -5.73 0.18
N ILE A 18 -1.26 -4.59 0.53
CA ILE A 18 -0.17 -4.02 -0.25
C ILE A 18 0.98 -5.02 -0.36
N ASP A 19 1.41 -5.62 0.76
CA ASP A 19 2.53 -6.57 0.78
C ASP A 19 2.25 -7.81 -0.08
N GLU A 20 1.06 -8.38 0.05
CA GLU A 20 0.64 -9.54 -0.76
C GLU A 20 0.66 -9.20 -2.25
N LYS A 21 0.01 -8.10 -2.64
CA LYS A 21 -0.10 -7.69 -4.04
C LYS A 21 1.25 -7.27 -4.62
N ALA A 22 2.07 -6.55 -3.86
CA ALA A 22 3.40 -6.16 -4.29
C ALA A 22 4.31 -7.38 -4.50
N SER A 23 4.21 -8.38 -3.63
CA SER A 23 4.93 -9.66 -3.77
C SER A 23 4.49 -10.41 -5.04
N ILE A 24 3.18 -10.58 -5.24
CA ILE A 24 2.62 -11.20 -6.45
C ILE A 24 3.06 -10.44 -7.70
N TYR A 25 2.91 -9.12 -7.69
CA TYR A 25 3.31 -8.28 -8.82
C TYR A 25 4.79 -8.49 -9.14
N LYS A 26 5.69 -8.40 -8.15
CA LYS A 26 7.13 -8.58 -8.38
C LYS A 26 7.48 -9.96 -8.93
N ASN A 27 6.82 -11.02 -8.44
CA ASN A 27 7.11 -12.40 -8.83
C ASN A 27 6.52 -12.77 -10.20
N GLU A 28 5.30 -12.31 -10.49
CA GLU A 28 4.54 -12.68 -11.69
C GLU A 28 4.65 -11.65 -12.82
N ARG A 29 5.23 -10.45 -12.59
CA ARG A 29 5.25 -9.37 -13.60
C ARG A 29 5.72 -9.82 -14.98
N LYS A 30 6.72 -10.70 -15.04
CA LYS A 30 7.32 -11.17 -16.31
C LYS A 30 6.38 -12.09 -17.11
N SER A 31 5.51 -12.83 -16.43
CA SER A 31 4.54 -13.75 -17.05
C SER A 31 3.12 -13.17 -17.11
N MET A 32 2.88 -12.06 -16.42
CA MET A 32 1.57 -11.41 -16.35
C MET A 32 1.22 -10.71 -17.67
N PRO A 33 0.00 -10.91 -18.22
CA PRO A 33 -0.47 -10.13 -19.36
C PRO A 33 -0.40 -8.62 -19.09
N SER A 34 0.01 -7.82 -20.07
CA SER A 34 0.28 -6.39 -19.87
C SER A 34 -0.91 -5.62 -19.29
N ALA A 35 -2.13 -5.92 -19.73
CA ALA A 35 -3.34 -5.30 -19.19
C ALA A 35 -3.55 -5.61 -17.69
N ARG A 36 -3.29 -6.86 -17.28
CA ARG A 36 -3.36 -7.27 -15.87
C ARG A 36 -2.24 -6.60 -15.05
N ALA A 37 -1.03 -6.51 -15.60
CA ALA A 37 0.08 -5.84 -14.92
C ALA A 37 -0.21 -4.34 -14.69
N ILE A 38 -0.77 -3.63 -15.67
CA ILE A 38 -1.17 -2.23 -15.51
C ILE A 38 -2.25 -2.08 -14.43
N ALA A 39 -3.25 -2.95 -14.44
CA ALA A 39 -4.33 -2.93 -13.46
C ALA A 39 -3.83 -3.21 -12.03
N GLU A 40 -3.00 -4.24 -11.84
CA GLU A 40 -2.42 -4.57 -10.53
C GLU A 40 -1.48 -3.46 -10.04
N LYS A 41 -0.64 -2.90 -10.91
CA LYS A 41 0.21 -1.75 -10.57
C LYS A 41 -0.63 -0.58 -10.07
N LYS A 42 -1.71 -0.24 -10.78
CA LYS A 42 -2.61 0.84 -10.39
C LYS A 42 -3.27 0.56 -9.04
N LEU A 43 -3.77 -0.66 -8.83
CA LEU A 43 -4.39 -1.07 -7.58
C LEU A 43 -3.43 -0.97 -6.39
N ILE A 44 -2.16 -1.36 -6.56
CA ILE A 44 -1.13 -1.22 -5.53
C ILE A 44 -0.89 0.26 -5.20
N LEU A 45 -0.78 1.12 -6.22
CA LEU A 45 -0.61 2.57 -6.04
C LEU A 45 -1.80 3.18 -5.29
N ASP A 46 -3.03 2.82 -5.65
CA ASP A 46 -4.25 3.30 -5.00
C ASP A 46 -4.29 2.87 -3.52
N LEU A 47 -3.92 1.62 -3.21
CA LEU A 47 -3.84 1.12 -1.84
C LEU A 47 -2.78 1.83 -1.01
N ILE A 48 -1.61 2.12 -1.59
CA ILE A 48 -0.54 2.88 -0.93
C ILE A 48 -1.04 4.29 -0.58
N ASP A 49 -1.71 4.96 -1.52
CA ASP A 49 -2.30 6.29 -1.28
C ASP A 49 -3.35 6.27 -0.17
N ASP A 50 -4.23 5.27 -0.15
CA ASP A 50 -5.24 5.12 0.90
C ASP A 50 -4.63 4.78 2.27
N GLY A 51 -3.60 3.92 2.30
CA GLY A 51 -2.80 3.64 3.50
C GLY A 51 -2.15 4.91 4.05
N MET A 52 -1.57 5.75 3.19
CA MET A 52 -0.97 7.03 3.60
C MET A 52 -2.02 8.01 4.12
N LYS A 53 -3.19 8.12 3.48
CA LYS A 53 -4.29 8.98 3.95
C LYS A 53 -4.75 8.55 5.34
N LEU A 54 -4.98 7.26 5.54
CA LEU A 54 -5.41 6.72 6.83
C LEU A 54 -4.34 6.91 7.91
N ALA A 55 -3.07 6.62 7.61
CA ALA A 55 -1.95 6.81 8.50
C ALA A 55 -1.83 8.26 9.00
N LYS A 56 -2.13 9.26 8.15
CA LYS A 56 -2.13 10.68 8.55
C LYS A 56 -3.21 11.04 9.57
N THR A 57 -4.26 10.22 9.70
CA THR A 57 -5.36 10.44 10.66
C THR A 57 -5.14 9.77 12.02
N ILE A 58 -4.13 8.91 12.14
CA ILE A 58 -3.83 8.14 13.35
C ILE A 58 -2.95 8.95 14.31
N GLN A 59 -3.19 8.81 15.61
CA GLN A 59 -2.44 9.45 16.69
C GLN A 59 -1.90 8.42 17.70
N PRO A 60 -0.59 8.44 18.01
CA PRO A 60 0.43 9.30 17.41
C PRO A 60 0.65 8.98 15.92
N LYS A 61 1.03 10.01 15.16
CA LYS A 61 1.25 9.87 13.71
C LYS A 61 2.37 8.84 13.44
N PRO A 62 2.11 7.77 12.66
CA PRO A 62 3.11 6.75 12.35
C PRO A 62 4.03 7.24 11.21
N THR A 63 4.99 8.12 11.54
CA THR A 63 5.86 8.78 10.56
C THR A 63 6.69 7.81 9.74
N ASP A 64 7.21 6.76 10.37
CA ASP A 64 8.08 5.78 9.72
C ASP A 64 7.32 5.01 8.65
N LEU A 65 6.11 4.56 8.98
CA LEU A 65 5.23 3.89 8.02
C LEU A 65 4.87 4.79 6.84
N ILE A 66 4.59 6.07 7.09
CA ILE A 66 4.28 7.04 6.02
C ILE A 66 5.49 7.18 5.08
N GLN A 67 6.70 7.28 5.62
CA GLN A 67 7.92 7.35 4.81
C GLN A 67 8.15 6.07 3.99
N ASP A 68 7.88 4.90 4.56
CA ASP A 68 8.04 3.63 3.85
C ASP A 68 7.01 3.45 2.74
N LEU A 69 5.76 3.88 2.96
CA LEU A 69 4.73 3.94 1.93
C LEU A 69 5.11 4.93 0.80
N GLU A 70 5.68 6.10 1.13
CA GLU A 70 6.16 7.05 0.13
C GLU A 70 7.31 6.48 -0.72
N LYS A 71 8.24 5.75 -0.10
CA LYS A 71 9.32 5.06 -0.83
C LYS A 71 8.74 3.98 -1.74
N LEU A 72 7.81 3.17 -1.24
CA LEU A 72 7.16 2.11 -2.01
C LEU A 72 6.39 2.68 -3.22
N ASN A 73 5.66 3.78 -3.02
CA ASN A 73 4.97 4.50 -4.10
C ASN A 73 5.94 4.89 -5.22
N LYS A 74 7.06 5.55 -4.87
CA LYS A 74 8.10 5.94 -5.83
C LYS A 74 8.70 4.74 -6.57
N GLN A 75 8.95 3.64 -5.87
CA GLN A 75 9.45 2.42 -6.50
C GLN A 75 8.46 1.89 -7.53
N PHE A 76 7.16 1.84 -7.19
CA PHE A 76 6.12 1.39 -8.11
C PHE A 76 5.91 2.33 -9.28
N MET A 77 5.94 3.65 -9.09
CA MET A 77 5.83 4.61 -10.20
C MET A 77 6.95 4.39 -11.24
N ASN A 78 8.17 4.11 -10.78
CA ASN A 78 9.36 3.90 -11.62
C ASN A 78 9.49 2.48 -12.21
N LEU A 79 8.61 1.54 -11.83
CA LEU A 79 8.59 0.15 -12.33
C LEU A 79 7.98 0.07 -13.72
#